data_AF-A0A925Z1K2-F1
#
_entry.id   AF-A0A925Z1K2-F1
#
_cell.length_a   1.000
_cell.length_b   1.000
_cell.length_c   1.000
_cell.angle_alpha   90.00
_cell.angle_beta   90.00
_cell.angle_gamma   90.00
#
_symmetry.space_group_name_H-M   'P 1'
#
loop_
_entity.id
_entity.type
_entity.pdbx_description
1 polymer ?
#
loop_
_entity_poly.entity_id
_entity_poly.type
_entity_poly.pdbx_seq_one_letter_code
_entity_poly.pdbx_strand_id
1 'polypeptide(L)'
;MPVQVLMPALSPTMEEGKLTKWLKSEGDAIASGDPIAEIETDKATMEVEAVDEGTLGRILVQAGTEGVKVNTPIAMILSEGEDASALANGAAEGAKPAQNAPEIAARSPLTPGAPNIARATMDARIVSAEPGSMPGPAAREIPEGAQMVVVTMREALRDAMAEEMRRDGDVFVMGEEVAEYQGAYKITQGLLAEFGELRVVDTPITEYGFAGLGVGAAMAGLKPIVEFMTWNFAMQAIDHIVNSAAKTLYMSGGQMRCPIVFRGPNGAAARVAAQHSQCYSAWYAHCPGLKVIAPSNAADAKGLLKAAIRDPNP
;
A
#
# COMPACT_ATOMS: atom_id res chain seq x y z
N MET A 1 -17.47 -25.31 -11.50
CA MET A 1 -17.50 -25.50 -10.03
C MET A 1 -18.27 -24.31 -9.48
N PRO A 2 -19.29 -24.53 -8.64
CA PRO A 2 -20.06 -23.42 -8.08
C PRO A 2 -19.15 -22.46 -7.32
N VAL A 3 -19.31 -21.17 -7.60
CA VAL A 3 -18.52 -20.10 -6.95
C VAL A 3 -19.22 -19.74 -5.65
N GLN A 4 -18.48 -19.70 -4.55
CA GLN A 4 -19.02 -19.31 -3.25
C GLN A 4 -19.00 -17.80 -3.11
N VAL A 5 -20.17 -17.21 -2.85
CA VAL A 5 -20.27 -15.83 -2.40
C VAL A 5 -19.97 -15.85 -0.91
N LEU A 6 -18.88 -15.20 -0.51
CA LEU A 6 -18.47 -15.09 0.88
C LEU A 6 -19.00 -13.79 1.50
N MET A 7 -19.20 -13.80 2.82
CA MET A 7 -19.49 -12.60 3.60
C MET A 7 -18.32 -11.61 3.47
N PRO A 8 -18.49 -10.43 2.84
CA PRO A 8 -17.40 -9.49 2.62
C PRO A 8 -17.06 -8.70 3.90
N ALA A 9 -15.80 -8.28 4.01
CA ALA A 9 -15.41 -7.28 5.01
C ALA A 9 -15.72 -5.88 4.46
N LEU A 10 -16.73 -5.21 5.03
CA LEU A 10 -17.11 -3.85 4.64
C LEU A 10 -16.35 -2.76 5.43
N SER A 11 -15.56 -3.15 6.44
CA SER A 11 -14.57 -2.28 7.09
C SER A 11 -13.36 -3.08 7.58
N PRO A 12 -12.19 -2.46 7.76
CA PRO A 12 -10.96 -3.15 8.22
C PRO A 12 -11.08 -3.79 9.61
N THR A 13 -12.06 -3.35 10.41
CA THR A 13 -12.31 -3.87 11.77
C THR A 13 -13.54 -4.77 11.84
N MET A 14 -14.17 -5.11 10.71
CA MET A 14 -15.37 -5.93 10.69
C MET A 14 -15.02 -7.41 10.85
N GLU A 15 -15.51 -8.04 11.91
CA GLU A 15 -15.39 -9.49 12.13
C GLU A 15 -16.67 -10.25 11.77
N GLU A 16 -17.83 -9.60 11.91
CA GLU A 16 -19.16 -10.17 11.63
C GLU A 16 -20.14 -9.09 11.18
N GLY A 17 -21.23 -9.51 10.51
CA GLY A 17 -22.30 -8.63 10.07
C GLY A 17 -23.67 -9.32 10.10
N LYS A 18 -24.73 -8.52 9.97
CA LYS A 18 -26.11 -8.99 9.86
C LYS A 18 -26.55 -8.95 8.41
N LEU A 19 -26.99 -10.07 7.85
CA LEU A 19 -27.57 -10.09 6.51
C LEU A 19 -29.03 -9.66 6.61
N THR A 20 -29.35 -8.42 6.23
CA THR A 20 -30.69 -7.84 6.43
C THR A 20 -31.67 -8.27 5.37
N LYS A 21 -31.23 -8.33 4.10
CA LYS A 21 -32.11 -8.61 2.98
C LYS A 21 -31.37 -9.19 1.78
N TRP A 22 -32.02 -10.10 1.05
CA TRP A 22 -31.58 -10.51 -0.29
C TRP A 22 -32.28 -9.66 -1.35
N LEU A 23 -31.51 -9.15 -2.32
CA LEU A 23 -32.02 -8.36 -3.45
C LEU A 23 -32.24 -9.22 -4.71
N LYS A 24 -31.62 -10.40 -4.76
CA LYS A 24 -31.79 -11.42 -5.79
C LYS A 24 -32.30 -12.73 -5.18
N SER A 25 -33.09 -13.49 -5.94
CA SER A 25 -33.65 -14.78 -5.57
C SER A 25 -32.89 -15.93 -6.25
N GLU A 26 -32.98 -17.14 -5.69
CA GLU A 26 -32.43 -18.33 -6.33
C GLU A 26 -33.02 -18.49 -7.75
N GLY A 27 -32.15 -18.67 -8.75
CA GLY A 27 -32.49 -18.70 -10.17
C GLY A 27 -32.32 -17.37 -10.91
N ASP A 28 -32.07 -16.26 -10.21
CA ASP A 28 -31.85 -14.96 -10.86
C ASP A 28 -30.48 -14.87 -11.51
N ALA A 29 -30.42 -14.20 -12.67
CA ALA A 29 -29.16 -13.85 -13.32
C ALA A 29 -28.45 -12.72 -12.54
N ILE A 30 -27.14 -12.89 -12.38
CA ILE A 30 -26.21 -11.99 -11.70
C ILE A 30 -25.13 -11.58 -12.71
N ALA A 31 -24.95 -10.28 -12.89
CA ALA A 31 -23.77 -9.71 -13.55
C ALA A 31 -22.75 -9.24 -12.50
N SER A 32 -21.47 -9.14 -12.88
CA SER A 32 -20.47 -8.52 -12.01
C SER A 32 -20.85 -7.06 -11.74
N GLY A 33 -20.87 -6.66 -10.46
CA GLY A 33 -21.33 -5.37 -9.97
C GLY A 33 -22.81 -5.30 -9.60
N ASP A 34 -23.61 -6.34 -9.84
CA ASP A 34 -25.02 -6.34 -9.42
C ASP A 34 -25.15 -6.42 -7.88
N PRO A 35 -25.98 -5.59 -7.24
CA PRO A 35 -26.27 -5.73 -5.82
C PRO A 35 -27.11 -7.00 -5.57
N ILE A 36 -26.61 -7.88 -4.71
CA ILE A 36 -27.20 -9.20 -4.44
C ILE A 36 -27.83 -9.31 -3.05
N ALA A 37 -27.29 -8.59 -2.05
CA ALA A 37 -27.77 -8.60 -0.68
C ALA A 37 -27.47 -7.28 0.04
N GLU A 38 -28.13 -7.05 1.16
CA GLU A 38 -27.92 -5.92 2.05
C GLU A 38 -27.37 -6.44 3.39
N ILE A 39 -26.31 -5.81 3.87
CA ILE A 39 -25.66 -6.14 5.14
C ILE A 39 -25.68 -4.91 6.04
N GLU A 40 -26.06 -5.13 7.30
CA GLU A 40 -25.96 -4.16 8.38
C GLU A 40 -24.76 -4.50 9.26
N THR A 41 -23.96 -3.46 9.54
CA THR A 41 -22.82 -3.49 10.47
C THR A 41 -23.08 -2.52 11.61
N ASP A 42 -22.18 -2.47 12.60
CA ASP A 42 -22.23 -1.49 13.68
C ASP A 42 -22.05 -0.03 13.19
N LYS A 43 -21.54 0.17 11.97
CA LYS A 43 -21.26 1.49 11.38
C LYS A 43 -22.25 1.94 10.33
N ALA A 44 -22.71 1.03 9.48
CA ALA A 44 -23.53 1.35 8.32
C ALA A 44 -24.24 0.11 7.76
N THR A 45 -25.30 0.38 6.99
CA THR A 45 -25.94 -0.59 6.11
C THR A 45 -25.42 -0.40 4.70
N MET A 46 -24.96 -1.46 4.05
CA MET A 46 -24.35 -1.42 2.72
C MET A 46 -24.83 -2.59 1.85
N GLU A 47 -24.82 -2.37 0.54
CA GLU A 47 -25.16 -3.39 -0.45
C GLU A 47 -23.91 -4.21 -0.83
N VAL A 48 -24.09 -5.53 -0.93
CA VAL A 48 -23.08 -6.46 -1.42
C VAL A 48 -23.25 -6.57 -2.92
N GLU A 49 -22.20 -6.21 -3.65
CA GLU A 49 -22.12 -6.38 -5.10
C GLU A 49 -21.50 -7.74 -5.45
N ALA A 50 -22.01 -8.38 -6.51
CA ALA A 50 -21.45 -9.61 -7.02
C ALA A 50 -20.11 -9.38 -7.71
N VAL A 51 -19.10 -10.16 -7.33
CA VAL A 51 -17.79 -10.13 -8.02
C VAL A 51 -17.85 -10.95 -9.31
N ASP A 52 -18.60 -12.07 -9.29
CA ASP A 52 -18.69 -13.05 -10.36
C ASP A 52 -20.05 -13.01 -11.07
N GLU A 53 -20.06 -13.36 -12.35
CA GLU A 53 -21.27 -13.47 -13.18
C GLU A 53 -21.81 -14.90 -13.23
N GLY A 54 -23.13 -15.06 -13.32
CA GLY A 54 -23.79 -16.37 -13.39
C GLY A 54 -25.23 -16.35 -12.92
N THR A 55 -25.72 -17.48 -12.46
CA THR A 55 -27.06 -17.60 -11.86
C THR A 55 -26.94 -17.85 -10.36
N LEU A 56 -27.73 -17.15 -9.55
CA LEU A 56 -27.78 -17.40 -8.10
C LEU A 56 -28.32 -18.81 -7.86
N GLY A 57 -27.44 -19.75 -7.52
CA GLY A 57 -27.78 -21.16 -7.40
C GLY A 57 -28.51 -21.49 -6.10
N ARG A 58 -27.92 -21.13 -4.96
CA ARG A 58 -28.49 -21.42 -3.63
C ARG A 58 -28.06 -20.41 -2.58
N ILE A 59 -29.01 -19.98 -1.76
CA ILE A 59 -28.78 -19.14 -0.59
C ILE A 59 -28.46 -20.05 0.61
N LEU A 60 -27.31 -19.84 1.24
CA LEU A 60 -26.84 -20.61 2.39
C LEU A 60 -27.17 -19.93 3.72
N VAL A 61 -27.27 -18.60 3.73
CA VAL A 61 -27.60 -17.81 4.92
C VAL A 61 -28.87 -16.99 4.67
N GLN A 62 -29.87 -17.18 5.53
CA GLN A 62 -31.18 -16.52 5.39
C GLN A 62 -31.12 -15.05 5.81
N ALA A 63 -31.98 -14.22 5.22
CA ALA A 63 -32.15 -12.84 5.64
C ALA A 63 -32.62 -12.76 7.10
N GLY A 64 -32.12 -11.77 7.83
CA GLY A 64 -32.31 -11.59 9.27
C GLY A 64 -31.29 -12.32 10.15
N THR A 65 -30.35 -13.09 9.58
CA THR A 65 -29.31 -13.78 10.36
C THR A 65 -28.26 -12.78 10.87
N GLU A 66 -28.07 -12.74 12.18
CA GLU A 66 -27.08 -11.91 12.88
C GLU A 66 -25.78 -12.69 13.16
N GLY A 67 -24.66 -11.99 13.31
CA GLY A 67 -23.37 -12.60 13.69
C GLY A 67 -22.73 -13.47 12.60
N VAL A 68 -22.99 -13.17 11.33
CA VAL A 68 -22.38 -13.91 10.22
C VAL A 68 -20.95 -13.43 10.05
N LYS A 69 -19.98 -14.31 10.30
CA LYS A 69 -18.56 -13.98 10.25
C LYS A 69 -18.08 -13.67 8.83
N VAL A 70 -17.15 -12.72 8.70
CA VAL A 70 -16.44 -12.45 7.45
C VAL A 70 -15.80 -13.73 6.91
N ASN A 71 -15.81 -13.89 5.58
CA ASN A 71 -15.39 -15.09 4.85
C ASN A 71 -16.28 -16.34 5.02
N THR A 72 -17.45 -16.23 5.67
CA THR A 72 -18.43 -17.33 5.69
C THR A 72 -19.18 -17.39 4.36
N PRO A 73 -19.34 -18.56 3.73
CA PRO A 73 -20.16 -18.69 2.52
C PRO A 73 -21.63 -18.35 2.78
N ILE A 74 -22.15 -17.35 2.08
CA ILE A 74 -23.54 -16.86 2.19
C ILE A 74 -24.43 -17.32 1.03
N ALA A 75 -23.87 -17.58 -0.15
CA ALA A 75 -24.58 -18.13 -1.31
C ALA A 75 -23.63 -18.85 -2.28
N MET A 76 -24.18 -19.52 -3.28
CA MET A 76 -23.45 -20.12 -4.40
C MET A 76 -23.96 -19.60 -5.74
N ILE A 77 -23.04 -19.26 -6.65
CA ILE A 77 -23.31 -18.87 -8.04
C ILE A 77 -22.94 -20.04 -8.96
N LEU A 78 -23.82 -20.34 -9.92
CA LEU A 78 -23.64 -21.35 -10.96
C LEU A 78 -23.19 -20.69 -12.26
N SER A 79 -22.19 -21.27 -12.94
CA SER A 79 -21.74 -20.83 -14.27
C SER A 79 -22.56 -21.46 -15.40
N GLU A 80 -22.51 -20.85 -16.59
CA GLU A 80 -23.32 -21.23 -17.75
C GLU A 80 -23.11 -22.72 -18.15
N GLY A 81 -24.15 -23.54 -17.97
CA GLY A 81 -24.14 -24.98 -18.33
C GLY A 81 -24.03 -25.98 -17.17
N GLU A 82 -24.02 -25.54 -15.90
CA GLU A 82 -24.00 -26.44 -14.73
C GLU A 82 -25.42 -26.68 -14.15
N ASP A 83 -25.80 -27.95 -14.00
CA ASP A 83 -27.10 -28.37 -13.47
C ASP A 83 -27.12 -28.35 -11.92
N ALA A 84 -28.27 -28.04 -11.32
CA ALA A 84 -28.48 -27.90 -9.87
C ALA A 84 -28.21 -29.17 -9.02
N SER A 85 -27.73 -30.25 -9.64
CA SER A 85 -27.37 -31.51 -9.00
C SER A 85 -26.00 -31.50 -8.31
N ALA A 86 -25.18 -30.46 -8.50
CA ALA A 86 -23.89 -30.29 -7.81
C ALA A 86 -24.00 -29.70 -6.37
N LEU A 87 -25.21 -29.36 -5.91
CA LEU A 87 -25.48 -28.69 -4.63
C LEU A 87 -25.53 -29.63 -3.41
N ALA A 88 -25.19 -30.91 -3.58
CA ALA A 88 -25.23 -31.92 -2.53
C ALA A 88 -23.80 -32.30 -2.08
N ASN A 89 -23.17 -31.46 -1.26
CA ASN A 89 -22.29 -31.85 -0.14
C ASN A 89 -21.68 -30.61 0.52
N GLY A 90 -22.12 -30.32 1.74
CA GLY A 90 -21.53 -29.25 2.54
C GLY A 90 -22.43 -28.76 3.69
N ALA A 91 -23.10 -29.66 4.40
CA ALA A 91 -23.77 -29.33 5.66
C ALA A 91 -22.83 -29.66 6.83
N ALA A 92 -22.50 -28.61 7.60
CA ALA A 92 -22.11 -28.62 9.01
C ALA A 92 -21.09 -29.69 9.47
N GLU A 93 -19.80 -29.31 9.50
CA GLU A 93 -18.88 -29.78 10.54
C GLU A 93 -18.58 -28.62 11.50
N GLY A 94 -19.15 -28.71 12.70
CA GLY A 94 -18.81 -27.82 13.81
C GLY A 94 -17.43 -28.15 14.36
N ALA A 95 -16.51 -27.20 14.26
CA ALA A 95 -15.23 -27.27 14.95
C ALA A 95 -15.39 -26.83 16.41
N LYS A 96 -15.02 -27.71 17.34
CA LYS A 96 -14.89 -27.45 18.78
C LYS A 96 -13.80 -26.40 19.07
N PRO A 97 -13.88 -25.68 20.21
CA PRO A 97 -13.20 -24.41 20.42
C PRO A 97 -11.72 -24.57 20.80
N ALA A 98 -10.84 -23.81 20.15
CA ALA A 98 -9.48 -23.59 20.62
C ALA A 98 -9.49 -22.48 21.67
N GLN A 99 -9.51 -22.88 22.95
CA GLN A 99 -9.05 -22.03 24.05
C GLN A 99 -7.54 -21.83 23.89
N ASN A 100 -7.11 -20.58 23.72
CA ASN A 100 -5.97 -19.95 24.39
C ASN A 100 -5.75 -18.55 23.78
N ALA A 101 -6.37 -17.55 24.39
CA ALA A 101 -5.94 -16.16 24.25
C ALA A 101 -4.67 -15.95 25.11
N PRO A 102 -3.63 -15.23 24.64
CA PRO A 102 -2.65 -14.67 25.54
C PRO A 102 -3.13 -13.29 26.00
N GLU A 103 -3.37 -13.23 27.30
CA GLU A 103 -3.58 -12.04 28.11
C GLU A 103 -2.32 -11.16 28.09
N ILE A 104 -2.50 -9.84 28.06
CA ILE A 104 -1.43 -8.84 28.11
C ILE A 104 -0.85 -8.80 29.53
N ALA A 105 0.40 -9.24 29.72
CA ALA A 105 1.14 -8.98 30.96
C ALA A 105 2.66 -8.83 30.76
N ALA A 106 3.15 -7.65 31.16
CA ALA A 106 4.46 -7.29 31.71
C ALA A 106 5.79 -7.76 31.06
N ARG A 107 6.66 -6.78 30.81
CA ARG A 107 8.03 -6.87 30.26
C ARG A 107 9.05 -7.61 31.16
N SER A 108 9.92 -8.41 30.52
CA SER A 108 11.42 -8.42 30.60
C SER A 108 12.02 -9.85 30.68
N PRO A 109 13.31 -10.06 30.34
CA PRO A 109 14.03 -9.73 29.11
C PRO A 109 14.56 -11.02 28.42
N LEU A 110 14.67 -11.04 27.09
CA LEU A 110 15.29 -12.16 26.36
C LEU A 110 16.57 -11.72 25.66
N THR A 111 17.68 -12.29 26.13
CA THR A 111 18.96 -12.46 25.42
C THR A 111 18.85 -13.59 24.37
N PRO A 112 19.77 -13.67 23.40
CA PRO A 112 19.41 -13.89 22.00
C PRO A 112 19.51 -15.36 21.57
N GLY A 113 18.44 -15.85 20.95
CA GLY A 113 18.45 -17.04 20.09
C GLY A 113 18.32 -16.61 18.64
N ALA A 114 19.40 -16.76 17.86
CA ALA A 114 19.44 -16.42 16.44
C ALA A 114 18.54 -17.35 15.61
N PRO A 115 17.63 -16.82 14.77
CA PRO A 115 16.99 -17.62 13.74
C PRO A 115 17.84 -17.62 12.46
N ASN A 116 17.99 -18.82 11.91
CA ASN A 116 18.73 -19.12 10.70
C ASN A 116 17.96 -18.60 9.47
N ILE A 117 18.48 -17.55 8.84
CA ILE A 117 17.89 -16.95 7.63
C ILE A 117 18.36 -17.76 6.42
N ALA A 118 17.47 -18.54 5.83
CA ALA A 118 17.71 -19.11 4.51
C ALA A 118 17.81 -17.95 3.50
N ARG A 119 19.01 -17.79 2.97
CA ARG A 119 19.39 -16.75 2.01
C ARG A 119 18.56 -16.93 0.73
N ALA A 120 17.55 -16.09 0.52
CA ALA A 120 16.87 -16.00 -0.77
C ALA A 120 17.89 -15.54 -1.81
N THR A 121 18.29 -16.44 -2.71
CA THR A 121 19.21 -16.15 -3.81
C THR A 121 18.47 -15.30 -4.84
N MET A 122 18.89 -14.04 -4.96
CA MET A 122 18.47 -13.15 -6.05
C MET A 122 19.15 -13.61 -7.35
N ASP A 123 18.35 -13.98 -8.35
CA ASP A 123 18.82 -14.19 -9.73
C ASP A 123 19.09 -12.83 -10.39
N ALA A 124 20.26 -12.26 -10.12
CA ALA A 124 20.75 -11.10 -10.84
C ALA A 124 21.18 -11.53 -12.25
N ARG A 125 20.39 -11.19 -13.27
CA ARG A 125 20.84 -11.30 -14.67
C ARG A 125 21.89 -10.21 -14.93
N ILE A 126 23.16 -10.63 -14.93
CA ILE A 126 24.28 -9.82 -15.41
C ILE A 126 24.11 -9.67 -16.92
N VAL A 127 24.03 -8.43 -17.40
CA VAL A 127 23.94 -8.16 -18.84
C VAL A 127 25.08 -7.24 -19.22
N SER A 128 25.85 -7.65 -20.23
CA SER A 128 26.86 -6.81 -20.86
C SER A 128 26.15 -5.65 -21.59
N ALA A 129 26.30 -4.43 -21.08
CA ALA A 129 25.71 -3.25 -21.70
C ALA A 129 26.49 -2.87 -22.97
N GLU A 130 25.80 -2.82 -24.11
CA GLU A 130 26.27 -2.03 -25.25
C GLU A 130 25.95 -0.55 -25.00
N PRO A 131 26.85 0.39 -25.37
CA PRO A 131 26.67 1.80 -25.04
C PRO A 131 25.59 2.44 -25.92
N GLY A 132 24.35 2.45 -25.40
CA GLY A 132 23.27 3.30 -25.88
C GLY A 132 23.44 4.73 -25.36
N SER A 133 23.46 5.70 -26.28
CA SER A 133 23.69 7.12 -26.03
C SER A 133 22.72 7.75 -25.02
N MET A 134 23.23 8.18 -23.88
CA MET A 134 22.55 9.10 -22.96
C MET A 134 23.31 10.44 -22.95
N PRO A 135 22.74 11.56 -23.43
CA PRO A 135 23.38 12.86 -23.30
C PRO A 135 22.92 13.55 -22.00
N GLY A 136 23.85 13.79 -21.07
CA GLY A 136 23.63 14.62 -19.87
C GLY A 136 24.96 14.97 -19.16
N PRO A 137 25.23 16.25 -18.83
CA PRO A 137 26.53 16.68 -18.35
C PRO A 137 26.62 16.52 -16.82
N ALA A 138 27.09 15.34 -16.40
CA ALA A 138 27.85 15.03 -15.17
C ALA A 138 27.78 13.53 -14.87
N ALA A 139 27.86 12.68 -15.90
CA ALA A 139 28.12 11.27 -15.69
C ALA A 139 29.51 11.16 -15.03
N ARG A 140 29.52 10.92 -13.72
CA ARG A 140 30.71 10.37 -13.06
C ARG A 140 31.08 9.15 -13.89
N GLU A 141 32.25 9.19 -14.52
CA GLU A 141 32.69 8.15 -15.46
C GLU A 141 32.53 6.79 -14.78
N ILE A 142 31.65 5.96 -15.33
CA ILE A 142 31.47 4.60 -14.85
C ILE A 142 32.83 3.91 -15.08
N PRO A 143 33.49 3.39 -14.03
CA PRO A 143 34.81 2.81 -14.17
C PRO A 143 34.83 1.73 -15.26
N GLU A 144 35.90 1.71 -16.05
CA GLU A 144 36.07 0.74 -17.13
C GLU A 144 36.00 -0.69 -16.55
N GLY A 145 35.07 -1.50 -17.06
CA GLY A 145 34.81 -2.85 -16.54
C GLY A 145 33.79 -2.96 -15.41
N ALA A 146 33.11 -1.88 -15.00
CA ALA A 146 32.02 -1.96 -14.03
C ALA A 146 30.87 -2.83 -14.56
N GLN A 147 30.48 -3.84 -13.78
CA GLN A 147 29.35 -4.70 -14.12
C GLN A 147 28.03 -3.99 -13.80
N MET A 148 27.14 -3.94 -14.79
CA MET A 148 25.80 -3.39 -14.63
C MET A 148 24.81 -4.53 -14.35
N VAL A 149 23.87 -4.28 -13.44
CA VAL A 149 22.78 -5.19 -13.14
C VAL A 149 21.48 -4.56 -13.63
N VAL A 150 20.66 -5.35 -14.34
CA VAL A 150 19.34 -4.90 -14.74
C VAL A 150 18.41 -4.98 -13.53
N VAL A 151 17.82 -3.84 -13.19
CA VAL A 151 16.84 -3.69 -12.13
C VAL A 151 15.65 -2.90 -12.63
N THR A 152 14.47 -3.20 -12.12
CA THR A 152 13.27 -2.40 -12.37
C THR A 152 13.32 -1.09 -11.58
N MET A 153 12.57 -0.08 -12.01
CA MET A 153 12.45 1.19 -11.26
C MET A 153 11.90 0.97 -9.84
N ARG A 154 10.98 -0.01 -9.68
CA ARG A 154 10.44 -0.42 -8.38
C ARG A 154 11.55 -0.91 -7.45
N GLU A 155 12.37 -1.85 -7.91
CA GLU A 155 13.48 -2.39 -7.13
C GLU A 155 14.52 -1.31 -6.82
N ALA A 156 14.81 -0.45 -7.79
CA ALA A 156 15.75 0.65 -7.61
C ALA A 156 15.32 1.64 -6.51
N LEU A 157 14.02 1.98 -6.43
CA LEU A 157 13.45 2.82 -5.38
C LEU A 157 13.44 2.13 -4.03
N ARG A 158 13.04 0.84 -3.98
CA ARG A 158 13.11 0.02 -2.77
C ARG A 158 14.52 -0.02 -2.20
N ASP A 159 15.50 -0.34 -3.05
CA ASP A 159 16.90 -0.50 -2.65
C ASP A 159 17.50 0.84 -2.21
N ALA A 160 17.12 1.95 -2.85
CA ALA A 160 17.50 3.29 -2.40
C ALA A 160 17.03 3.54 -0.96
N MET A 161 15.77 3.27 -0.64
CA MET A 161 15.24 3.45 0.72
C MET A 161 15.94 2.50 1.71
N ALA A 162 16.05 1.21 1.39
CA ALA A 162 16.69 0.23 2.26
C ALA A 162 18.16 0.61 2.56
N GLU A 163 18.91 1.04 1.56
CA GLU A 163 20.30 1.48 1.75
C GLU A 163 20.41 2.71 2.66
N GLU A 164 19.52 3.70 2.53
CA GLU A 164 19.53 4.87 3.41
C GLU A 164 19.01 4.55 4.82
N MET A 165 18.01 3.66 4.95
CA MET A 165 17.49 3.22 6.25
C MET A 165 18.51 2.39 7.04
N ARG A 166 19.35 1.58 6.37
CA ARG A 166 20.51 0.91 7.00
C ARG A 166 21.59 1.90 7.41
N ARG A 167 21.80 2.94 6.60
CA ARG A 167 22.85 3.94 6.82
C ARG A 167 22.50 4.87 7.98
N ASP A 168 21.23 5.21 8.13
CA ASP A 168 20.78 6.26 9.03
C ASP A 168 19.54 5.80 9.82
N GLY A 169 19.68 5.77 11.15
CA GLY A 169 18.63 5.32 12.06
C GLY A 169 17.41 6.24 12.11
N ASP A 170 17.57 7.49 11.69
CA ASP A 170 16.53 8.51 11.73
C ASP A 170 15.60 8.47 10.49
N VAL A 171 15.97 7.69 9.45
CA VAL A 171 15.23 7.60 8.19
C VAL A 171 14.10 6.58 8.31
N PHE A 172 12.84 6.96 8.12
CA PHE A 172 11.74 5.99 8.14
C PHE A 172 10.74 6.27 7.02
N VAL A 173 9.98 5.27 6.61
CA VAL A 173 8.90 5.44 5.62
C VAL A 173 7.56 5.37 6.31
N MET A 174 6.64 6.25 5.91
CA MET A 174 5.27 6.27 6.38
C MET A 174 4.30 6.60 5.25
N GLY A 175 3.12 6.00 5.29
CA GLY A 175 2.05 6.23 4.32
C GLY A 175 1.03 5.10 4.33
N GLU A 176 0.06 5.17 3.42
CA GLU A 176 -0.94 4.13 3.27
C GLU A 176 -0.32 2.88 2.64
N GLU A 177 -0.58 1.72 3.25
CA GLU A 177 -0.21 0.40 2.74
C GLU A 177 1.30 0.17 2.53
N VAL A 178 2.16 1.01 3.10
CA VAL A 178 3.62 0.92 2.94
C VAL A 178 4.23 -0.27 3.70
N ALA A 179 3.57 -0.77 4.75
CA ALA A 179 4.10 -1.79 5.63
C ALA A 179 3.55 -3.18 5.30
N GLU A 180 2.41 -3.59 5.86
CA GLU A 180 1.90 -4.97 5.77
C GLU A 180 1.55 -5.37 4.34
N TYR A 181 0.97 -4.43 3.58
CA TYR A 181 0.67 -4.63 2.17
C TYR A 181 1.90 -4.53 1.26
N GLN A 182 3.07 -4.21 1.82
CA GLN A 182 4.35 -4.12 1.11
C GLN A 182 4.37 -3.03 0.02
N GLY A 183 3.51 -2.02 0.16
CA GLY A 183 3.31 -0.91 -0.78
C GLY A 183 2.28 -1.23 -1.86
N ALA A 184 1.41 -0.27 -2.17
CA ALA A 184 0.42 -0.36 -3.25
C ALA A 184 1.06 -0.78 -4.59
N TYR A 185 2.23 -0.21 -4.91
CA TYR A 185 3.01 -0.54 -6.11
C TYR A 185 4.23 -1.45 -5.84
N LYS A 186 4.29 -2.07 -4.66
CA LYS A 186 5.39 -2.95 -4.22
C LYS A 186 6.77 -2.28 -4.15
N ILE A 187 6.81 -0.96 -3.94
CA ILE A 187 8.06 -0.20 -3.80
C ILE A 187 8.68 -0.37 -2.40
N THR A 188 7.88 -0.64 -1.37
CA THR A 188 8.36 -0.87 0.01
C THR A 188 8.43 -2.35 0.37
N GLN A 189 8.48 -3.22 -0.64
CA GLN A 189 8.47 -4.68 -0.45
C GLN A 189 9.62 -5.16 0.44
N GLY A 190 9.29 -5.93 1.48
CA GLY A 190 10.26 -6.51 2.42
C GLY A 190 10.85 -5.55 3.45
N LEU A 191 10.56 -4.23 3.36
CA LEU A 191 11.13 -3.25 4.29
C LEU A 191 10.62 -3.45 5.72
N LEU A 192 9.33 -3.78 5.91
CA LEU A 192 8.77 -4.01 7.24
C LEU A 192 9.49 -5.17 7.95
N ALA A 193 9.72 -6.28 7.25
CA ALA A 193 10.42 -7.44 7.78
C ALA A 193 11.88 -7.12 8.15
N GLU A 194 12.52 -6.20 7.43
CA GLU A 194 13.90 -5.80 7.68
C GLU A 194 14.04 -4.77 8.81
N PHE A 195 13.20 -3.74 8.84
CA PHE A 195 13.37 -2.56 9.70
C PHE A 195 12.36 -2.44 10.85
N GLY A 196 11.28 -3.22 10.82
CA GLY A 196 10.24 -3.24 11.85
C GLY A 196 9.24 -2.08 11.77
N GLU A 197 8.18 -2.21 12.56
CA GLU A 197 6.99 -1.33 12.58
C GLU A 197 7.29 0.14 12.94
N LEU A 198 8.40 0.40 13.64
CA LEU A 198 8.81 1.77 13.99
C LEU A 198 9.48 2.52 12.83
N ARG A 199 9.85 1.81 11.76
CA ARG A 199 10.60 2.35 10.62
C ARG A 199 9.86 2.23 9.30
N VAL A 200 8.82 1.40 9.25
CA VAL A 200 7.90 1.24 8.12
C VAL A 200 6.48 1.31 8.69
N VAL A 201 5.86 2.47 8.59
CA VAL A 201 4.65 2.82 9.36
C VAL A 201 3.44 2.95 8.44
N ASP A 202 2.50 2.02 8.56
CA ASP A 202 1.19 2.17 7.92
C ASP A 202 0.39 3.28 8.60
N THR A 203 -0.28 4.10 7.79
CA THR A 203 -1.10 5.22 8.27
C THR A 203 -2.57 5.02 7.93
N PRO A 204 -3.50 5.62 8.69
CA PRO A 204 -4.87 5.78 8.24
C PRO A 204 -4.95 6.59 6.94
N ILE A 205 -6.08 6.49 6.23
CA ILE A 205 -6.35 7.22 4.98
C ILE A 205 -6.64 8.70 5.31
N THR A 206 -5.58 9.45 5.56
CA THR A 206 -5.64 10.87 5.90
C THR A 206 -4.34 11.57 5.54
N GLU A 207 -4.22 11.95 4.27
CA GLU A 207 -3.04 12.58 3.70
C GLU A 207 -2.62 13.81 4.49
N TYR A 208 -3.59 14.65 4.87
CA TYR A 208 -3.32 15.83 5.69
C TYR A 208 -2.70 15.43 7.04
N GLY A 209 -3.28 14.44 7.72
CA GLY A 209 -2.80 14.01 9.03
C GLY A 209 -1.38 13.45 8.99
N PHE A 210 -1.12 12.47 8.11
CA PHE A 210 0.18 11.82 8.09
C PHE A 210 1.28 12.68 7.46
N ALA A 211 0.95 13.55 6.51
CA ALA A 211 1.93 14.51 5.98
C ALA A 211 2.32 15.54 7.04
N GLY A 212 1.36 16.05 7.81
CA GLY A 212 1.63 16.95 8.94
C GLY A 212 2.48 16.30 10.02
N LEU A 213 2.19 15.04 10.35
CA LEU A 213 2.99 14.24 11.27
C LEU A 213 4.43 14.07 10.77
N GLY A 214 4.61 13.74 9.49
CA GLY A 214 5.93 13.64 8.86
C GLY A 214 6.70 14.96 8.92
N VAL A 215 6.05 16.09 8.62
CA VAL A 215 6.68 17.41 8.74
C VAL A 215 7.11 17.70 10.18
N GLY A 216 6.26 17.42 11.17
CA GLY A 216 6.59 17.56 12.59
C GLY A 216 7.77 16.68 13.01
N ALA A 217 7.79 15.42 12.56
CA ALA A 217 8.89 14.48 12.82
C ALA A 217 10.21 14.97 12.21
N ALA A 218 10.17 15.52 10.99
CA ALA A 218 11.34 16.12 10.33
C ALA A 218 11.90 17.30 11.13
N MET A 219 11.03 18.20 11.61
CA MET A 219 11.43 19.32 12.45
C MET A 219 11.97 18.88 13.83
N ALA A 220 11.52 17.72 14.33
CA ALA A 220 11.98 17.13 15.57
C ALA A 220 13.31 16.35 15.43
N GLY A 221 13.85 16.24 14.22
CA GLY A 221 15.17 15.65 13.94
C GLY A 221 15.18 14.31 13.22
N LEU A 222 14.01 13.75 12.89
CA LEU A 222 13.91 12.53 12.07
C LEU A 222 13.99 12.85 10.57
N LYS A 223 14.02 11.81 9.73
CA LYS A 223 14.08 11.93 8.25
C LYS A 223 12.98 11.11 7.60
N PRO A 224 11.72 11.56 7.65
CA PRO A 224 10.60 10.84 7.08
C PRO A 224 10.64 10.81 5.56
N ILE A 225 10.28 9.65 5.01
CA ILE A 225 9.90 9.43 3.63
C ILE A 225 8.38 9.24 3.64
N VAL A 226 7.64 10.28 3.31
CA VAL A 226 6.17 10.27 3.25
C VAL A 226 5.74 9.79 1.87
N GLU A 227 5.02 8.67 1.82
CA GLU A 227 4.47 8.11 0.58
C GLU A 227 2.99 8.47 0.43
N PHE A 228 2.65 9.14 -0.67
CA PHE A 228 1.28 9.24 -1.16
C PHE A 228 1.04 8.11 -2.17
N MET A 229 -0.09 7.41 -2.05
CA MET A 229 -0.47 6.34 -2.97
C MET A 229 -0.48 6.83 -4.43
N THR A 230 -0.87 8.08 -4.65
CA THR A 230 -0.61 8.85 -5.87
C THR A 230 -0.55 10.35 -5.57
N TRP A 231 0.19 11.13 -6.38
CA TRP A 231 0.23 12.59 -6.23
C TRP A 231 -1.12 13.28 -6.42
N ASN A 232 -2.12 12.62 -7.02
CA ASN A 232 -3.49 13.12 -7.07
C ASN A 232 -4.06 13.34 -5.65
N PHE A 233 -3.76 12.42 -4.71
CA PHE A 233 -4.27 12.49 -3.35
C PHE A 233 -3.46 13.42 -2.45
N ALA A 234 -2.18 13.66 -2.79
CA ALA A 234 -1.37 14.68 -2.14
C ALA A 234 -1.98 16.09 -2.17
N MET A 235 -2.96 16.35 -3.05
CA MET A 235 -3.77 17.58 -3.00
C MET A 235 -4.44 17.80 -1.64
N GLN A 236 -4.85 16.74 -0.94
CA GLN A 236 -5.42 16.86 0.41
C GLN A 236 -4.40 17.34 1.45
N ALA A 237 -3.11 17.14 1.20
CA ALA A 237 -2.00 17.49 2.09
C ALA A 237 -1.13 18.66 1.60
N ILE A 238 -1.50 19.31 0.49
CA ILE A 238 -0.65 20.29 -0.17
C ILE A 238 -0.26 21.47 0.74
N ASP A 239 -1.13 21.82 1.69
CA ASP A 239 -0.88 22.84 2.70
C ASP A 239 0.32 22.48 3.58
N HIS A 240 0.46 21.23 4.04
CA HIS A 240 1.64 20.82 4.81
C HIS A 240 2.91 20.79 3.96
N ILE A 241 2.82 20.36 2.70
CA ILE A 241 3.96 20.36 1.77
C ILE A 241 4.45 21.80 1.52
N VAL A 242 3.52 22.72 1.24
CA VAL A 242 3.86 24.09 0.82
C VAL A 242 4.07 25.02 2.01
N ASN A 243 3.11 25.10 2.94
CA ASN A 243 3.14 26.09 4.01
C ASN A 243 3.96 25.61 5.21
N SER A 244 3.88 24.32 5.57
CA SER A 244 4.63 23.80 6.73
C SER A 244 6.05 23.34 6.38
N ALA A 245 6.29 22.67 5.26
CA ALA A 245 7.61 22.18 4.92
C ALA A 245 8.45 23.22 4.16
N ALA A 246 8.00 23.61 2.95
CA ALA A 246 8.80 24.42 2.02
C ALA A 246 9.24 25.78 2.60
N LYS A 247 8.31 26.47 3.28
CA LYS A 247 8.53 27.86 3.73
C LYS A 247 9.25 27.98 5.06
N THR A 248 9.29 26.92 5.87
CA THR A 248 9.75 27.01 7.26
C THR A 248 11.21 27.45 7.39
N LEU A 249 12.10 26.98 6.51
CA LEU A 249 13.50 27.40 6.57
C LEU A 249 13.65 28.92 6.36
N TYR A 250 12.87 29.46 5.44
CA TYR A 250 12.86 30.90 5.17
C TYR A 250 12.22 31.70 6.30
N MET A 251 11.03 31.29 6.76
CA MET A 251 10.29 31.99 7.81
C MET A 251 11.01 31.98 9.17
N SER A 252 11.75 30.91 9.47
CA SER A 252 12.55 30.80 10.69
C SER A 252 13.91 31.50 10.61
N GLY A 253 14.23 32.18 9.51
CA GLY A 253 15.54 32.81 9.31
C GLY A 253 16.70 31.81 9.32
N GLY A 254 16.48 30.59 8.83
CA GLY A 254 17.49 29.54 8.78
C GLY A 254 17.59 28.65 10.03
N GLN A 255 16.77 28.88 11.05
CA GLN A 255 16.86 28.18 12.34
C GLN A 255 16.22 26.79 12.32
N MET A 256 15.18 26.59 11.51
CA MET A 256 14.44 25.33 11.44
C MET A 256 14.48 24.76 10.04
N ARG A 257 14.97 23.52 9.91
CA ARG A 257 14.97 22.75 8.66
C ARG A 257 13.84 21.72 8.67
N CYS A 258 13.51 21.23 7.49
CA CYS A 258 12.54 20.15 7.31
C CYS A 258 13.16 19.10 6.36
N PRO A 259 14.02 18.20 6.87
CA PRO A 259 14.62 17.11 6.08
C PRO A 259 13.58 16.01 5.84
N ILE A 260 12.78 16.15 4.79
CA ILE A 260 11.65 15.27 4.47
C ILE A 260 11.64 14.95 2.98
N VAL A 261 11.23 13.73 2.62
CA VAL A 261 10.96 13.36 1.23
C VAL A 261 9.48 13.04 1.09
N PHE A 262 8.80 13.72 0.17
CA PHE A 262 7.47 13.31 -0.30
C PHE A 262 7.62 12.53 -1.61
N ARG A 263 7.04 11.33 -1.68
CA ARG A 263 7.09 10.50 -2.89
C ARG A 263 5.76 9.83 -3.22
N GLY A 264 5.62 9.43 -4.47
CA GLY A 264 4.45 8.75 -4.99
C GLY A 264 4.48 8.72 -6.52
N PRO A 265 3.66 7.88 -7.18
CA PRO A 265 3.48 7.93 -8.62
C PRO A 265 2.76 9.21 -9.04
N ASN A 266 3.21 9.83 -10.13
CA ASN A 266 2.72 11.10 -10.68
C ASN A 266 2.48 10.98 -12.19
N GLY A 267 1.43 11.63 -12.70
CA GLY A 267 1.10 11.64 -14.11
C GLY A 267 0.15 10.52 -14.53
N ALA A 268 0.06 10.30 -15.84
CA ALA A 268 -0.91 9.38 -16.43
C ALA A 268 -0.55 7.90 -16.19
N ALA A 269 -1.57 7.09 -15.96
CA ALA A 269 -1.49 5.63 -15.95
C ALA A 269 -2.56 5.02 -16.87
N ALA A 270 -2.50 3.70 -17.08
CA ALA A 270 -3.42 3.02 -18.00
C ALA A 270 -4.82 2.90 -17.41
N ARG A 271 -5.81 3.54 -18.05
CA ARG A 271 -7.26 3.36 -17.78
C ARG A 271 -7.73 3.74 -16.36
N VAL A 272 -7.06 4.69 -15.71
CA VAL A 272 -7.40 5.15 -14.35
C VAL A 272 -8.28 6.41 -14.31
N ALA A 273 -8.80 6.84 -15.46
CA ALA A 273 -9.69 8.00 -15.61
C ALA A 273 -9.07 9.33 -15.11
N ALA A 274 -9.91 10.35 -14.92
CA ALA A 274 -9.48 11.74 -14.74
C ALA A 274 -8.76 11.99 -13.41
N GLN A 275 -9.24 11.42 -12.30
CA GLN A 275 -8.76 11.73 -10.94
C GLN A 275 -7.49 10.97 -10.51
N HIS A 276 -6.95 10.11 -11.38
CA HIS A 276 -5.72 9.34 -11.11
C HIS A 276 -4.62 9.55 -12.16
N SER A 277 -4.76 10.57 -13.02
CA SER A 277 -3.88 10.78 -14.19
C SER A 277 -3.18 12.15 -14.21
N GLN A 278 -3.33 12.96 -13.17
CA GLN A 278 -2.81 14.33 -13.17
C GLN A 278 -1.30 14.37 -12.89
N CYS A 279 -0.60 15.30 -13.55
CA CYS A 279 0.81 15.59 -13.32
C CYS A 279 0.96 16.89 -12.52
N TYR A 280 1.58 16.81 -11.35
CA TYR A 280 1.75 17.94 -10.42
C TYR A 280 3.13 18.60 -10.46
N SER A 281 4.01 18.20 -11.39
CA SER A 281 5.37 18.77 -11.47
C SER A 281 5.35 20.31 -11.57
N ALA A 282 4.42 20.87 -12.34
CA ALA A 282 4.28 22.33 -12.50
C ALA A 282 3.84 23.03 -11.20
N TRP A 283 2.94 22.42 -10.42
CA TRP A 283 2.45 23.00 -9.17
C TRP A 283 3.57 23.09 -8.15
N TYR A 284 4.25 21.97 -7.88
CA TYR A 284 5.30 21.94 -6.86
C TYR A 284 6.56 22.70 -7.31
N ALA A 285 6.92 22.67 -8.59
CA ALA A 285 8.08 23.42 -9.09
C ALA A 285 7.86 24.95 -9.04
N HIS A 286 6.61 25.40 -8.94
CA HIS A 286 6.29 26.82 -8.76
C HIS A 286 6.49 27.31 -7.33
N CYS A 287 6.59 26.43 -6.33
CA CYS A 287 6.70 26.79 -4.92
C CYS A 287 8.16 26.94 -4.48
N PRO A 288 8.62 28.13 -4.06
CA PRO A 288 9.94 28.29 -3.47
C PRO A 288 10.09 27.48 -2.18
N GLY A 289 11.27 26.89 -1.98
CA GLY A 289 11.58 26.07 -0.81
C GLY A 289 11.39 24.57 -1.02
N LEU A 290 10.81 24.13 -2.15
CA LEU A 290 10.76 22.73 -2.55
C LEU A 290 11.85 22.39 -3.58
N LYS A 291 12.34 21.15 -3.53
CA LYS A 291 13.08 20.51 -4.62
C LYS A 291 12.22 19.44 -5.28
N VAL A 292 11.96 19.61 -6.59
CA VAL A 292 11.10 18.70 -7.34
C VAL A 292 11.94 17.85 -8.30
N ILE A 293 11.86 16.54 -8.15
CA ILE A 293 12.56 15.55 -8.99
C ILE A 293 11.55 14.61 -9.65
N ALA A 294 11.80 14.26 -10.92
CA ALA A 294 10.97 13.35 -11.71
C ALA A 294 11.86 12.36 -12.48
N PRO A 295 12.27 11.23 -11.86
CA PRO A 295 13.13 10.25 -12.53
C PRO A 295 12.39 9.51 -13.65
N SER A 296 13.11 9.15 -14.71
CA SER A 296 12.56 8.44 -15.88
C SER A 296 13.13 7.03 -16.08
N ASN A 297 14.18 6.66 -15.34
CA ASN A 297 14.82 5.34 -15.39
C ASN A 297 15.30 4.90 -14.00
N ALA A 298 15.66 3.63 -13.88
CA ALA A 298 16.01 3.00 -12.60
C ALA A 298 17.28 3.58 -11.96
N ALA A 299 18.30 3.92 -12.76
CA ALA A 299 19.55 4.49 -12.26
C ALA A 299 19.32 5.87 -11.63
N ASP A 300 18.59 6.73 -12.35
CA ASP A 300 18.22 8.06 -11.86
C ASP A 300 17.30 7.95 -10.64
N ALA A 301 16.31 7.05 -10.65
CA ALA A 301 15.42 6.84 -9.52
C ALA A 301 16.19 6.47 -8.24
N LYS A 302 17.15 5.55 -8.33
CA LYS A 302 17.98 5.15 -7.19
C LYS A 302 18.88 6.28 -6.72
N GLY A 303 19.61 6.92 -7.63
CA GLY A 303 20.55 7.99 -7.31
C GLY A 303 19.86 9.21 -6.71
N LEU A 304 18.78 9.67 -7.34
CA LEU A 304 18.04 10.85 -6.93
C LEU A 304 17.29 10.62 -5.62
N LEU A 305 16.68 9.45 -5.38
CA LEU A 305 16.02 9.20 -4.10
C LEU A 305 17.02 9.18 -2.93
N LYS A 306 18.18 8.54 -3.11
CA LYS A 306 19.26 8.58 -2.09
C LYS A 306 19.75 10.01 -1.84
N ALA A 307 19.90 10.80 -2.90
CA ALA A 307 20.28 12.20 -2.78
C ALA A 307 19.21 13.01 -2.04
N ALA A 308 17.93 12.80 -2.35
CA ALA A 308 16.80 13.47 -1.70
C ALA A 308 16.71 13.14 -0.20
N ILE A 309 16.85 11.87 0.19
CA ILE A 309 16.84 11.45 1.60
C ILE A 309 17.97 12.10 2.42
N ARG A 310 19.10 12.40 1.76
CA ARG A 310 20.26 13.07 2.39
C ARG A 310 20.15 14.59 2.38
N ASP A 311 19.25 15.15 1.58
CA ASP A 311 19.08 16.58 1.46
C ASP A 311 18.42 17.13 2.72
N PRO A 312 18.89 18.24 3.30
CA PRO A 312 18.31 18.80 4.51
C PRO A 312 17.06 19.67 4.24
N ASN A 313 16.50 19.63 3.04
CA ASN A 313 15.34 20.42 2.62
C ASN A 313 14.26 19.50 1.97
N PRO A 314 13.00 19.96 1.93
CA PRO A 314 11.91 19.24 1.27
C PRO A 314 12.03 19.18 -0.26
#